data_AF-A0A0E3WPD3-F1
#
_entry.id   AF-A0A0E3WPD3-F1
#
_cell.length_a   1.000
_cell.length_b   1.000
_cell.length_c   1.000
_cell.angle_alpha   90.00
_cell.angle_beta   90.00
_cell.angle_gamma   90.00
#
_symmetry.space_group_name_H-M   'P 1'
#
loop_
_entity.id
_entity.type
_entity.pdbx_description
1 polymer ?
#
loop_
_entity_poly.entity_id
_entity_poly.type
_entity_poly.pdbx_seq_one_letter_code
_entity_poly.pdbx_strand_id
1 'polypeptide(L)'
;MLRVPRHRFVPEYEQRAAYVDMPLEIGHGQTISAPHMVAMMCEILELAEGHKVLEIGAGSGYNAAVMSELVGKTGHIYTVERVEPLANFAKKNLKEAGYKNVTVLLENGSMGYPGYAPYDRIAVTCAAPNIPETLLEQLKPGGIMVIPVGSYSQELIRVKKDSTGKIYRKKKGDVIFVPMIGKHGFRRI
;
A
#
# COMPACT_ATOMS: atom_id res chain seq x y z
N MET A 1 -13.21 6.95 -0.26
CA MET A 1 -13.87 5.70 -0.69
C MET A 1 -14.93 5.92 -1.77
N LEU A 2 -16.01 6.68 -1.55
CA LEU A 2 -17.12 6.85 -2.52
C LEU A 2 -16.71 7.36 -3.91
N ARG A 3 -15.64 8.17 -4.00
CA ARG A 3 -15.13 8.70 -5.27
C ARG A 3 -14.37 7.68 -6.13
N VAL A 4 -13.85 6.62 -5.50
CA VAL A 4 -13.04 5.62 -6.20
C VAL A 4 -13.95 4.45 -6.60
N PRO A 5 -14.28 4.29 -7.90
CA PRO A 5 -15.17 3.22 -8.35
C PRO A 5 -14.46 1.86 -8.27
N ARG A 6 -14.54 1.19 -7.11
CA ARG A 6 -13.80 -0.04 -6.80
C ARG A 6 -13.97 -1.14 -7.85
N HIS A 7 -15.14 -1.25 -8.48
CA HIS A 7 -15.40 -2.22 -9.56
C HIS A 7 -14.49 -2.04 -10.80
N ARG A 8 -13.90 -0.85 -11.00
CA ARG A 8 -12.92 -0.60 -12.06
C ARG A 8 -11.50 -1.08 -11.73
N PHE A 9 -11.28 -1.54 -10.49
CA PHE A 9 -10.00 -2.01 -9.98
C PHE A 9 -10.03 -3.51 -9.65
N VAL A 10 -10.98 -4.25 -10.22
CA VAL A 10 -11.08 -5.70 -10.08
C VAL A 10 -11.29 -6.34 -11.45
N PRO A 11 -10.88 -7.59 -11.66
CA PRO A 11 -11.22 -8.33 -12.87
C PRO A 11 -12.73 -8.39 -13.10
N GLU A 12 -13.14 -8.56 -14.36
CA GLU A 12 -14.56 -8.58 -14.75
C GLU A 12 -15.38 -9.59 -13.94
N TYR A 13 -14.82 -10.78 -13.69
CA TYR A 13 -15.47 -11.84 -12.93
C TYR A 13 -15.71 -11.50 -11.44
N GLU A 14 -15.00 -10.50 -10.88
CA GLU A 14 -15.17 -10.04 -9.49
C GLU A 14 -16.07 -8.80 -9.36
N GLN A 15 -16.47 -8.15 -10.47
CA GLN A 15 -17.14 -6.85 -10.40
C GLN A 15 -18.46 -6.88 -9.61
N ARG A 16 -19.20 -7.99 -9.66
CA ARG A 16 -20.44 -8.16 -8.88
C ARG A 16 -20.21 -8.12 -7.37
N ALA A 17 -19.03 -8.55 -6.92
CA ALA A 17 -18.63 -8.57 -5.53
C ALA A 17 -17.83 -7.33 -5.11
N ALA A 18 -17.56 -6.38 -6.03
CA ALA A 18 -16.62 -5.28 -5.82
C ALA A 18 -16.89 -4.42 -4.57
N TYR A 19 -18.14 -4.35 -4.13
CA TYR A 19 -18.57 -3.55 -2.97
C TYR A 19 -18.95 -4.39 -1.74
N VAL A 20 -18.80 -5.72 -1.83
CA VAL A 20 -18.85 -6.59 -0.65
C VAL A 20 -17.60 -6.35 0.18
N ASP A 21 -17.74 -6.29 1.50
CA ASP A 21 -16.63 -6.01 2.40
C ASP A 21 -15.72 -7.25 2.61
N MET A 22 -15.05 -7.67 1.55
CA MET A 22 -14.13 -8.81 1.55
C MET A 22 -12.98 -8.61 0.55
N PRO A 23 -11.87 -9.34 0.71
CA PRO A 23 -10.84 -9.40 -0.32
C PRO A 23 -11.37 -10.08 -1.58
N LEU A 24 -10.87 -9.67 -2.75
CA LEU A 24 -11.23 -10.28 -4.05
C LEU A 24 -9.95 -10.66 -4.81
N GLU A 25 -9.99 -11.74 -5.57
CA GLU A 25 -8.85 -12.20 -6.37
C GLU A 25 -8.58 -11.25 -7.53
N ILE A 26 -7.32 -10.85 -7.71
CA ILE A 26 -6.89 -10.01 -8.85
C ILE A 26 -5.92 -10.75 -9.78
N GLY A 27 -5.81 -12.06 -9.60
CA GLY A 27 -4.89 -12.93 -10.33
C GLY A 27 -3.49 -12.97 -9.71
N HIS A 28 -2.65 -13.86 -10.24
CA HIS A 28 -1.26 -14.05 -9.79
C HIS A 28 -1.11 -14.35 -8.28
N GLY A 29 -2.13 -14.97 -7.68
CA GLY A 29 -2.17 -15.28 -6.24
C GLY A 29 -2.25 -14.05 -5.35
N GLN A 30 -2.71 -12.91 -5.88
CA GLN A 30 -2.86 -11.67 -5.14
C GLN A 30 -4.34 -11.30 -5.01
N THR A 31 -4.64 -10.52 -3.97
CA THR A 31 -5.98 -10.01 -3.71
C THR A 31 -5.98 -8.49 -3.59
N ILE A 32 -7.09 -7.87 -3.98
CA ILE A 32 -7.43 -6.51 -3.53
C ILE A 32 -7.97 -6.61 -2.10
N SER A 33 -7.43 -5.84 -1.15
CA SER A 33 -7.87 -5.87 0.25
C SER A 33 -9.33 -5.46 0.41
N ALA A 34 -10.01 -5.95 1.44
CA ALA A 34 -11.38 -5.56 1.77
C ALA A 34 -11.51 -4.02 1.91
N PRO A 35 -12.65 -3.42 1.53
CA PRO A 35 -12.93 -2.00 1.71
C PRO A 35 -12.64 -1.47 3.12
N HIS A 36 -13.03 -2.17 4.19
CA HIS A 36 -12.76 -1.71 5.56
C HIS A 36 -11.26 -1.65 5.86
N MET A 37 -10.47 -2.59 5.34
CA MET A 37 -9.03 -2.65 5.56
C MET A 37 -8.33 -1.45 4.90
N VAL A 38 -8.74 -1.13 3.66
CA VAL A 38 -8.26 0.06 2.94
C VAL A 38 -8.58 1.34 3.71
N ALA A 39 -9.81 1.48 4.20
CA ALA A 39 -10.23 2.63 5.01
C ALA A 39 -9.42 2.72 6.32
N MET A 40 -9.29 1.62 7.06
CA MET A 40 -8.54 1.54 8.30
C MET A 40 -7.07 1.92 8.11
N MET A 41 -6.41 1.41 7.06
CA MET A 41 -5.01 1.76 6.75
C MET A 41 -4.86 3.25 6.44
N CYS A 42 -5.79 3.84 5.69
CA CYS A 42 -5.78 5.28 5.40
C CYS A 42 -5.94 6.14 6.67
N GLU A 43 -6.82 5.73 7.59
CA GLU A 43 -7.00 6.41 8.88
C GLU A 43 -5.75 6.28 9.78
N ILE A 44 -5.16 5.09 9.87
CA ILE A 44 -3.94 4.84 10.63
C ILE A 44 -2.79 5.71 10.13
N LEU A 45 -2.73 5.91 8.81
CA LEU A 45 -1.73 6.74 8.16
C LEU A 45 -1.94 8.23 8.41
N GLU A 46 -3.11 8.69 8.88
CA GLU A 46 -3.36 10.12 9.08
C GLU A 46 -2.99 10.91 7.79
N LEU A 47 -3.51 10.46 6.65
CA LEU A 47 -3.27 11.07 5.34
C LEU A 47 -3.85 12.48 5.29
N ALA A 48 -3.11 13.40 4.67
CA ALA A 48 -3.48 14.79 4.52
C ALA A 48 -3.01 15.31 3.17
N GLU A 49 -3.59 16.44 2.76
CA GLU A 49 -3.25 17.11 1.51
C GLU A 49 -1.75 17.40 1.41
N GLY A 50 -1.17 17.18 0.24
CA GLY A 50 0.25 17.42 -0.03
C GLY A 50 1.20 16.30 0.40
N HIS A 51 0.73 15.25 1.09
CA HIS A 51 1.61 14.15 1.47
C HIS A 51 2.18 13.42 0.25
N LYS A 52 3.47 13.10 0.35
CA LYS A 52 4.15 12.14 -0.51
C LYS A 52 4.10 10.76 0.13
N VAL A 53 3.48 9.81 -0.54
CA VAL A 53 3.22 8.46 0.00
C VAL A 53 3.96 7.42 -0.83
N LEU A 54 4.64 6.49 -0.16
CA LEU A 54 5.10 5.24 -0.76
C LEU A 54 4.10 4.14 -0.44
N GLU A 55 3.67 3.38 -1.44
CA GLU A 55 2.93 2.13 -1.28
C GLU A 55 3.79 0.96 -1.73
N ILE A 56 3.81 -0.12 -0.94
CA ILE A 56 4.45 -1.38 -1.29
C ILE A 56 3.38 -2.44 -1.53
N GLY A 57 3.19 -2.82 -2.79
CA GLY A 57 2.16 -3.73 -3.28
C GLY A 57 1.04 -2.97 -3.99
N ALA A 58 1.27 -2.52 -5.22
CA ALA A 58 0.25 -1.81 -5.99
C ALA A 58 -0.99 -2.69 -6.23
N GLY A 59 -0.79 -3.99 -6.49
CA GLY A 59 -1.87 -4.93 -6.79
C GLY A 59 -2.73 -4.43 -7.94
N SER A 60 -3.98 -4.07 -7.66
CA SER A 60 -4.89 -3.52 -8.67
C SER A 60 -4.84 -2.01 -8.86
N GLY A 61 -4.11 -1.28 -7.99
CA GLY A 61 -4.05 0.17 -7.94
C GLY A 61 -5.17 0.85 -7.13
N TYR A 62 -6.09 0.08 -6.54
CA TYR A 62 -7.23 0.64 -5.81
C TYR A 62 -6.83 1.45 -4.57
N ASN A 63 -5.95 0.90 -3.74
CA ASN A 63 -5.52 1.60 -2.52
C ASN A 63 -4.73 2.88 -2.87
N ALA A 64 -3.86 2.83 -3.89
CA ALA A 64 -3.21 4.02 -4.44
C ALA A 64 -4.22 5.11 -4.88
N ALA A 65 -5.30 4.72 -5.57
CA ALA A 65 -6.35 5.64 -5.98
C ALA A 65 -7.09 6.26 -4.77
N VAL A 66 -7.39 5.46 -3.75
CA VAL A 66 -8.01 5.95 -2.50
C VAL A 66 -7.09 6.93 -1.78
N MET A 67 -5.80 6.61 -1.63
CA MET A 67 -4.84 7.50 -1.00
C MET A 67 -4.63 8.78 -1.82
N SER A 68 -4.65 8.69 -3.15
CA SER A 68 -4.57 9.84 -4.05
C SER A 68 -5.70 10.86 -3.82
N GLU A 69 -6.94 10.40 -3.62
CA GLU A 69 -8.07 11.28 -3.27
C GLU A 69 -7.84 12.02 -1.94
N LEU A 70 -7.14 11.40 -0.98
CA LEU A 70 -6.89 11.97 0.35
C LEU A 70 -5.73 12.96 0.36
N VAL A 71 -4.66 12.68 -0.38
CA VAL A 71 -3.49 13.59 -0.46
C VAL A 71 -3.71 14.74 -1.44
N GLY A 72 -4.79 14.69 -2.23
CA GLY A 72 -5.17 15.75 -3.15
C GLY A 72 -4.18 15.96 -4.30
N LYS A 73 -4.41 17.01 -5.09
CA LYS A 73 -3.63 17.30 -6.31
C LYS A 73 -2.19 17.72 -6.03
N THR A 74 -1.90 18.16 -4.81
CA THR A 74 -0.59 18.62 -4.34
C THR A 74 0.23 17.47 -3.74
N GLY A 75 -0.41 16.36 -3.37
CA GLY A 75 0.25 15.14 -2.94
C GLY A 75 0.49 14.16 -4.08
N HIS A 76 1.29 13.13 -3.81
CA HIS A 76 1.65 12.12 -4.82
C HIS A 76 1.82 10.74 -4.20
N ILE A 77 1.31 9.72 -4.89
CA ILE A 77 1.47 8.32 -4.49
C ILE A 77 2.49 7.65 -5.40
N TYR A 78 3.53 7.08 -4.83
CA TYR A 78 4.47 6.19 -5.50
C TYR A 78 4.15 4.78 -5.06
N THR A 79 3.70 3.91 -5.95
CA THR A 79 3.31 2.55 -5.62
C THR A 79 4.22 1.55 -6.33
N VAL A 80 4.81 0.64 -5.57
CA VAL A 80 5.75 -0.36 -6.06
C VAL A 80 5.05 -1.71 -6.20
N GLU A 81 5.22 -2.35 -7.35
CA GLU A 81 4.71 -3.69 -7.63
C GLU A 81 5.82 -4.55 -8.22
N ARG A 82 5.92 -5.81 -7.79
CA ARG A 82 6.96 -6.74 -8.25
C ARG A 82 6.48 -7.65 -9.38
N VAL A 83 5.17 -7.82 -9.52
CA VAL A 83 4.55 -8.68 -10.55
C VAL A 83 4.17 -7.82 -11.74
N GLU A 84 4.90 -7.96 -12.84
CA GLU A 84 4.71 -7.13 -14.04
C GLU A 84 3.26 -7.08 -14.57
N PRO A 85 2.54 -8.21 -14.71
CA PRO A 85 1.12 -8.18 -15.06
C PRO A 85 0.25 -7.30 -14.14
N LEU A 86 0.51 -7.32 -12.83
CA LEU A 86 -0.22 -6.49 -11.86
C LEU A 86 0.20 -5.03 -11.92
N ALA A 87 1.48 -4.74 -12.14
CA ALA A 87 1.95 -3.38 -12.36
C ALA A 87 1.26 -2.75 -13.59
N ASN A 88 1.13 -3.52 -14.67
CA ASN A 88 0.42 -3.09 -15.87
C ASN A 88 -1.08 -2.95 -15.63
N PHE A 89 -1.69 -3.87 -14.87
CA PHE A 89 -3.09 -3.79 -14.47
C PHE A 89 -3.39 -2.53 -13.65
N ALA A 90 -2.58 -2.25 -12.62
CA ALA A 90 -2.69 -1.03 -11.82
C ALA A 90 -2.53 0.24 -12.67
N LYS A 91 -1.51 0.31 -13.54
CA LYS A 91 -1.30 1.44 -14.46
C LYS A 91 -2.54 1.69 -15.33
N LYS A 92 -3.11 0.63 -15.91
CA LYS A 92 -4.31 0.71 -16.74
C LYS A 92 -5.49 1.25 -15.93
N ASN A 93 -5.81 0.64 -14.79
CA ASN A 93 -6.95 1.02 -13.96
C ASN A 93 -6.86 2.47 -13.48
N LEU A 94 -5.68 2.89 -13.01
CA LEU A 94 -5.42 4.26 -12.54
C LEU A 94 -5.57 5.29 -13.68
N LYS A 95 -5.00 4.98 -14.86
CA LYS A 95 -5.12 5.84 -16.05
C LYS A 95 -6.57 6.00 -16.49
N GLU A 96 -7.30 4.90 -16.61
CA GLU A 96 -8.70 4.91 -17.04
C GLU A 96 -9.61 5.58 -16.01
N ALA A 97 -9.29 5.50 -14.72
CA ALA A 97 -9.99 6.19 -13.65
C ALA A 97 -9.57 7.66 -13.49
N GLY A 98 -8.56 8.14 -14.24
CA GLY A 98 -8.18 9.55 -14.31
C GLY A 98 -7.18 10.02 -13.24
N TYR A 99 -6.53 9.10 -12.53
CA TYR A 99 -5.54 9.43 -11.50
C TYR A 99 -4.20 9.80 -12.13
N LYS A 100 -3.76 11.05 -11.93
CA LYS A 100 -2.52 11.60 -12.52
C LYS A 100 -1.38 11.76 -11.51
N ASN A 101 -1.68 11.80 -10.23
CA ASN A 101 -0.72 11.92 -9.12
C ASN A 101 -0.37 10.56 -8.50
N VAL A 102 -0.38 9.50 -9.33
CA VAL A 102 0.01 8.15 -8.93
C VAL A 102 1.03 7.61 -9.92
N THR A 103 2.19 7.20 -9.42
CA THR A 103 3.26 6.57 -10.21
C THR A 103 3.39 5.11 -9.81
N VAL A 104 3.17 4.20 -10.75
CA VAL A 104 3.38 2.75 -10.55
C VAL A 104 4.78 2.36 -11.01
N LEU A 105 5.55 1.75 -10.11
CA LEU A 105 6.94 1.36 -10.28
C LEU A 105 7.04 -0.17 -10.28
N LEU A 106 7.63 -0.76 -11.32
CA LEU A 106 7.87 -2.20 -11.41
C LEU A 106 9.22 -2.52 -10.75
N GLU A 107 9.22 -2.80 -9.45
CA GLU A 107 10.44 -2.92 -8.63
C GLU A 107 10.24 -3.87 -7.43
N ASN A 108 11.34 -4.20 -6.75
CA ASN A 108 11.29 -4.93 -5.49
C ASN A 108 10.95 -4.01 -4.30
N GLY A 109 9.67 -3.98 -3.92
CA GLY A 109 9.17 -3.11 -2.85
C GLY A 109 9.74 -3.35 -1.45
N SER A 110 10.38 -4.50 -1.17
CA SER A 110 11.08 -4.71 0.12
C SER A 110 12.30 -3.77 0.29
N MET A 111 12.77 -3.17 -0.79
CA MET A 111 13.82 -2.13 -0.78
C MET A 111 13.25 -0.72 -0.59
N GLY A 112 11.94 -0.56 -0.51
CA GLY A 112 11.28 0.73 -0.70
C GLY A 112 11.50 1.25 -2.12
N TYR A 113 11.59 2.57 -2.25
CA TYR A 113 12.02 3.22 -3.48
C TYR A 113 12.81 4.50 -3.15
N PRO A 114 14.15 4.43 -3.09
CA PRO A 114 14.99 5.58 -2.72
C PRO A 114 14.88 6.79 -3.66
N GLY A 115 14.53 6.58 -4.94
CA GLY A 115 14.52 7.62 -5.97
C GLY A 115 13.57 8.80 -5.70
N TYR A 116 12.52 8.60 -4.91
CA TYR A 116 11.59 9.68 -4.49
C TYR A 116 11.51 9.87 -2.97
N ALA A 117 12.33 9.13 -2.22
CA ALA A 117 12.46 9.31 -0.78
C ALA A 117 12.95 10.74 -0.45
N PRO A 118 12.67 11.23 0.77
CA PRO A 118 11.90 10.60 1.81
C PRO A 118 10.38 10.81 1.66
N TYR A 119 9.60 9.96 2.32
CA TYR A 119 8.13 9.93 2.27
C TYR A 119 7.49 10.42 3.58
N ASP A 120 6.38 11.14 3.46
CA ASP A 120 5.55 11.52 4.59
C ASP A 120 4.85 10.29 5.18
N ARG A 121 4.44 9.37 4.30
CA ARG A 121 3.70 8.16 4.66
C ARG A 121 4.20 6.94 3.89
N ILE A 122 4.15 5.77 4.53
CA ILE A 122 4.43 4.49 3.86
C ILE A 122 3.29 3.51 4.14
N ALA A 123 2.61 3.03 3.11
CA ALA A 123 1.60 1.98 3.18
C ALA A 123 2.19 0.67 2.67
N VAL A 124 2.13 -0.41 3.45
CA VAL A 124 2.57 -1.72 2.99
C VAL A 124 1.36 -2.64 2.95
N THR A 125 1.03 -3.17 1.77
CA THR A 125 -0.17 -3.99 1.51
C THR A 125 0.16 -5.48 1.33
N CYS A 126 1.30 -5.90 1.88
CA CYS A 126 1.76 -7.29 1.97
C CYS A 126 2.45 -7.51 3.31
N ALA A 127 2.38 -8.71 3.86
CA ALA A 127 2.97 -9.02 5.16
C ALA A 127 4.49 -9.20 5.06
N ALA A 128 5.24 -8.49 5.90
CA ALA A 128 6.68 -8.66 6.00
C ALA A 128 7.05 -9.57 7.20
N PRO A 129 8.16 -10.33 7.16
CA PRO A 129 8.61 -11.11 8.31
C PRO A 129 8.99 -10.21 9.50
N ASN A 130 9.54 -9.03 9.19
CA ASN A 130 9.89 -7.96 10.13
C ASN A 130 9.71 -6.62 9.42
N ILE A 131 9.69 -5.52 10.17
CA ILE A 131 9.69 -4.18 9.58
C ILE A 131 11.02 -3.94 8.86
N PRO A 132 11.04 -3.71 7.53
CA PRO A 132 12.29 -3.48 6.80
C PRO A 132 12.96 -2.16 7.21
N GLU A 133 14.25 -2.19 7.54
CA GLU A 133 15.03 -0.99 7.88
C GLU A 133 15.06 0.02 6.72
N THR A 134 15.13 -0.48 5.48
CA THR A 134 15.06 0.32 4.25
C THR A 134 13.84 1.22 4.19
N LEU A 135 12.69 0.78 4.72
CA LEU A 135 11.46 1.60 4.78
C LEU A 135 11.52 2.61 5.93
N LEU A 136 12.15 2.27 7.07
CA LEU A 136 12.35 3.21 8.18
C LEU A 136 13.29 4.36 7.82
N GLU A 137 14.34 4.06 7.04
CA GLU A 137 15.29 5.04 6.51
C GLU A 137 14.59 6.03 5.56
N GLN A 138 13.68 5.53 4.71
CA GLN A 138 12.95 6.34 3.73
C GLN A 138 11.77 7.13 4.32
N LEU A 139 11.40 6.87 5.58
CA LEU A 139 10.37 7.62 6.28
C LEU A 139 10.92 8.94 6.83
N LYS A 140 10.24 10.05 6.55
CA LYS A 140 10.59 11.38 7.10
C LYS A 140 10.48 11.41 8.63
N PRO A 141 11.22 12.29 9.31
CA PRO A 141 10.86 12.73 10.66
C PRO A 141 9.41 13.26 10.67
N GLY A 142 8.61 12.84 11.65
CA GLY A 142 7.16 13.07 11.69
C GLY A 142 6.32 12.10 10.83
N GLY A 143 6.96 11.23 10.05
CA GLY A 143 6.28 10.31 9.14
C GLY A 143 5.60 9.13 9.84
N ILE A 144 4.61 8.55 9.16
CA ILE A 144 3.85 7.39 9.64
C ILE A 144 3.88 6.28 8.58
N MET A 145 4.15 5.06 9.03
CA MET A 145 4.04 3.85 8.23
C MET A 145 2.99 2.91 8.82
N VAL A 146 2.25 2.22 7.96
CA VAL A 146 1.40 1.08 8.34
C VAL A 146 1.87 -0.16 7.59
N ILE A 147 2.08 -1.25 8.33
CA ILE A 147 2.66 -2.48 7.78
C ILE A 147 2.13 -3.72 8.52
N PRO A 148 1.62 -4.75 7.81
CA PRO A 148 1.38 -6.07 8.36
C PRO A 148 2.72 -6.78 8.61
N VAL A 149 2.90 -7.31 9.82
CA VAL A 149 4.13 -8.02 10.22
C VAL A 149 3.79 -9.39 10.78
N GLY A 150 4.45 -10.42 10.27
CA GLY A 150 4.26 -11.81 10.69
C GLY A 150 4.08 -12.75 9.49
N SER A 151 4.09 -14.06 9.77
CA SER A 151 3.90 -15.11 8.77
C SER A 151 2.48 -15.67 8.83
N TYR A 152 2.25 -16.64 9.74
CA TYR A 152 0.96 -17.30 9.94
C TYR A 152 0.00 -16.45 10.78
N SER A 153 0.50 -15.85 11.85
CA SER A 153 -0.18 -14.79 12.60
C SER A 153 0.47 -13.46 12.22
N GLN A 154 -0.34 -12.49 11.81
CA GLN A 154 0.15 -11.19 11.35
C GLN A 154 -0.54 -10.07 12.13
N GLU A 155 0.24 -9.07 12.50
CA GLU A 155 -0.24 -7.89 13.20
C GLU A 155 -0.12 -6.67 12.29
N LEU A 156 -1.17 -5.86 12.23
CA LEU A 156 -1.11 -4.56 11.59
C LEU A 156 -0.40 -3.58 12.54
N ILE A 157 0.80 -3.15 12.17
CA ILE A 157 1.62 -2.26 12.99
C ILE A 157 1.61 -0.86 12.41
N ARG A 158 1.28 0.13 13.25
CA ARG A 158 1.60 1.54 12.99
C ARG A 158 3.00 1.85 13.50
N VAL A 159 3.83 2.41 12.64
CA VAL A 159 5.13 2.96 12.98
C VAL A 159 5.08 4.48 12.85
N LYS A 160 5.56 5.21 13.86
CA LYS A 160 5.73 6.67 13.81
C LYS A 160 7.18 7.00 14.05
N LYS A 161 7.78 7.82 13.18
CA LYS A 161 9.11 8.40 13.37
C LYS A 161 8.91 9.81 13.88
N ASP A 162 9.39 10.14 15.07
CA ASP A 162 9.26 11.50 15.59
C ASP A 162 10.26 12.46 14.91
N SER A 163 10.25 13.73 15.31
CA SER A 163 11.16 14.75 14.77
C SER A 163 12.64 14.49 15.08
N THR A 164 12.95 13.69 16.11
CA THR A 164 14.32 13.30 16.49
C THR A 164 14.80 12.05 15.75
N GLY A 165 13.93 11.40 14.98
CA GLY A 165 14.21 10.15 14.29
C GLY A 165 13.90 8.90 15.12
N LYS A 166 13.38 9.05 16.35
CA LYS A 166 13.03 7.92 17.19
C LYS A 166 11.76 7.22 16.68
N ILE A 167 11.81 5.89 16.70
CA ILE A 167 10.75 5.02 16.18
C ILE A 167 9.82 4.54 17.29
N TYR A 168 8.53 4.73 17.09
CA TYR A 168 7.46 4.22 17.95
C TYR A 168 6.59 3.23 17.17
N ARG A 169 6.29 2.08 17.77
CA ARG A 169 5.49 1.02 17.15
C ARG A 169 4.22 0.78 17.98
N LYS A 170 3.08 0.61 17.32
CA LYS A 170 1.81 0.29 17.99
C LYS A 170 1.02 -0.72 17.16
N LYS A 171 0.65 -1.84 17.77
CA LYS A 171 -0.29 -2.81 17.20
C LYS A 171 -1.67 -2.17 17.02
N LYS A 172 -2.30 -2.41 15.88
CA LYS A 172 -3.62 -1.88 15.50
C LYS A 172 -4.69 -2.97 15.33
N GLY A 173 -4.28 -4.22 15.18
CA GLY A 173 -5.16 -5.37 15.09
C GLY A 173 -4.44 -6.57 14.48
N ASP A 174 -5.12 -7.70 14.46
CA ASP A 174 -4.67 -8.91 13.75
C ASP A 174 -5.23 -8.89 12.33
N VAL A 175 -4.42 -9.31 11.36
CA VAL A 175 -4.74 -9.24 9.93
C VAL A 175 -4.20 -10.44 9.17
N ILE A 176 -4.63 -10.59 7.92
CA ILE A 176 -4.07 -11.57 6.98
C ILE A 176 -3.86 -10.88 5.64
N PHE A 177 -2.61 -10.83 5.20
CA PHE A 177 -2.15 -10.31 3.93
C PHE A 177 -1.26 -11.33 3.22
N VAL A 178 -1.19 -11.21 1.91
CA VAL A 178 -0.23 -11.93 1.06
C VAL A 178 1.22 -11.60 1.47
N PRO A 179 2.18 -12.53 1.33
CA PRO A 179 3.54 -12.31 1.80
C PRO A 179 4.30 -11.31 0.91
N MET A 180 5.04 -10.41 1.53
CA MET A 180 6.06 -9.58 0.88
C MET A 180 7.23 -10.48 0.47
N ILE A 181 7.37 -10.75 -0.82
CA ILE A 181 8.51 -11.51 -1.37
C ILE A 181 9.60 -10.53 -1.81
N GLY A 182 10.80 -10.65 -1.24
CA GLY A 182 11.92 -9.75 -1.59
C GLY A 182 13.15 -9.90 -0.69
N LYS A 183 14.14 -9.03 -0.87
CA LYS A 183 15.43 -9.08 -0.18
C LYS A 183 15.29 -8.88 1.33
N HIS A 184 14.40 -7.97 1.73
CA HIS A 184 14.02 -7.74 3.14
C HIS A 184 12.63 -8.30 3.46
N GLY A 185 12.09 -9.16 2.58
CA GLY A 185 10.83 -9.86 2.76
C GLY A 185 11.03 -11.34 3.06
N PHE A 186 9.99 -12.14 2.84
CA PHE A 186 10.10 -13.60 2.83
C PHE A 186 10.92 -14.06 1.62
N ARG A 187 11.75 -15.09 1.84
CA ARG A 187 12.31 -15.88 0.73
C ARG A 187 11.15 -16.67 0.11
N ARG A 188 11.20 -16.89 -1.21
CA ARG A 188 10.18 -17.67 -1.93
C ARG A 188 9.84 -18.93 -1.13
N ILE A 189 8.55 -19.06 -0.80
CA ILE A 189 7.96 -20.27 -0.24
C ILE A 189 7.79 -21.27 -1.39
#